data_AF-A0A7C8LEB5-F1
#
_entry.id   AF-A0A7C8LEB5-F1
#
_cell.length_a   1.000
_cell.length_b   1.000
_cell.length_c   1.000
_cell.angle_alpha   90.00
_cell.angle_beta   90.00
_cell.angle_gamma   90.00
#
_symmetry.space_group_name_H-M   'P 1'
#
loop_
_entity.id
_entity.type
_entity.pdbx_description
1 polymer ?
#
loop_
_entity_poly.entity_id
_entity_poly.type
_entity_poly.pdbx_seq_one_letter_code
_entity_poly.pdbx_strand_id
1 'polypeptide(L)'
;MKKVIALALALGLSFSALTGCGGKKEEASQPADTTQTKTEQPAETTKNEGNNAGEAVLADGTYKAEGEYDERGWKPVVTLEVKDGKIVAADYDEVTEDGASKQADEEYNNNMRAKVNIGPADFFPQLEAALVEKQDVDAVDTITGATSGSNHFKEIVKKALAAGPVAADTTAGGLKDGTYTAEGEYDERGWKPTISIEVKDGKIVAVDYDEVTEDGASKEADEAYNNNMKAKVNIGPADYFPQLEAALVEKQDADAVDTITGATHGSENFRALAKKALEAAK
;
A
#
# COMPACT_ATOMS: atom_id res chain seq x y z
N MET A 1 -9.24 45.73 0.37
CA MET A 1 -9.47 46.02 1.82
C MET A 1 -9.17 44.72 2.56
N LYS A 2 -8.05 44.54 3.27
CA LYS A 2 -7.68 45.13 4.57
C LYS A 2 -8.80 45.06 5.62
N LYS A 3 -8.77 43.99 6.43
CA LYS A 3 -8.85 44.07 7.91
C LYS A 3 -7.84 43.09 8.52
N VAL A 4 -7.11 43.55 9.52
CA VAL A 4 -6.12 42.82 10.34
C VAL A 4 -6.33 43.29 11.78
N ILE A 5 -6.36 42.35 12.74
CA ILE A 5 -6.31 42.48 14.22
C ILE A 5 -6.26 41.01 14.70
N ALA A 6 -5.28 40.43 15.42
CA ALA A 6 -4.07 40.85 16.17
C ALA A 6 -4.25 41.17 17.67
N LEU A 7 -3.32 40.62 18.50
CA LEU A 7 -3.08 40.89 19.95
C LEU A 7 -4.16 40.40 20.96
N ALA A 8 -3.95 40.13 22.26
CA ALA A 8 -2.77 40.00 23.19
C ALA A 8 -3.22 39.26 24.51
N LEU A 9 -2.49 39.06 25.65
CA LEU A 9 -1.12 39.36 26.11
C LEU A 9 -0.65 38.46 27.34
N ALA A 10 0.27 37.52 27.13
CA ALA A 10 1.39 37.12 28.03
C ALA A 10 1.22 36.64 29.52
N LEU A 11 2.38 36.25 30.12
CA LEU A 11 2.72 35.97 31.54
C LEU A 11 2.19 34.65 32.18
N GLY A 12 2.91 33.97 33.09
CA GLY A 12 4.33 34.11 33.49
C GLY A 12 4.73 33.45 34.84
N LEU A 13 5.83 32.69 34.87
CA LEU A 13 6.68 32.21 36.00
C LEU A 13 6.09 31.73 37.35
N SER A 14 6.42 30.48 37.72
CA SER A 14 7.08 30.00 38.98
C SER A 14 6.76 28.49 39.16
N PHE A 15 7.66 27.53 39.37
CA PHE A 15 8.93 27.39 40.10
C PHE A 15 8.79 27.15 41.62
N SER A 16 8.74 25.87 42.01
CA SER A 16 9.24 25.32 43.28
C SER A 16 9.25 23.79 43.24
N ALA A 17 10.20 23.16 43.90
CA ALA A 17 10.28 21.70 44.12
C ALA A 17 10.67 21.44 45.58
N LEU A 18 10.37 20.26 46.13
CA LEU A 18 11.18 19.57 47.16
C LEU A 18 10.65 18.15 47.46
N THR A 19 11.57 17.25 47.84
CA THR A 19 11.53 16.14 48.84
C THR A 19 10.21 15.36 49.09
N GLY A 20 10.18 14.03 49.24
CA GLY A 20 11.25 13.01 49.32
C GLY A 20 11.22 12.21 50.65
N CYS A 21 11.63 10.93 50.63
CA CYS A 21 11.52 9.94 51.74
C CYS A 21 10.04 9.56 52.07
N GLY A 22 9.68 8.37 52.57
CA GLY A 22 10.34 7.10 52.91
C GLY A 22 9.25 6.13 53.43
N GLY A 23 9.48 4.88 53.85
CA GLY A 23 10.65 4.01 53.92
C GLY A 23 10.20 2.63 54.44
N LYS A 24 10.79 1.53 53.96
CA LYS A 24 10.31 0.15 54.15
C LYS A 24 10.62 -0.43 55.56
N LYS A 25 9.79 -1.38 56.04
CA LYS A 25 10.21 -2.41 56.99
C LYS A 25 9.45 -3.74 56.81
N GLU A 26 10.15 -4.84 57.05
CA GLU A 26 9.69 -6.24 57.07
C GLU A 26 9.04 -6.60 58.45
N GLU A 27 8.51 -7.81 58.75
CA GLU A 27 9.04 -9.16 58.44
C GLU A 27 8.04 -10.32 58.78
N ALA A 28 8.22 -11.49 58.14
CA ALA A 28 7.68 -12.84 58.44
C ALA A 28 6.12 -13.06 58.36
N SER A 29 5.56 -14.26 58.11
CA SER A 29 6.11 -15.65 58.03
C SER A 29 5.43 -16.52 56.95
N GLN A 30 6.08 -17.62 56.55
CA GLN A 30 5.55 -18.80 55.80
C GLN A 30 5.56 -20.06 56.72
N PRO A 31 5.19 -21.30 56.31
CA PRO A 31 4.74 -21.86 55.01
C PRO A 31 3.25 -22.36 55.09
N ALA A 32 2.70 -23.47 54.54
CA ALA A 32 3.05 -24.66 53.72
C ALA A 32 1.72 -25.35 53.24
N ASP A 33 1.65 -26.42 52.43
CA ASP A 33 2.40 -26.90 51.24
C ASP A 33 1.74 -28.22 50.71
N THR A 34 1.48 -28.34 49.39
CA THR A 34 1.22 -29.61 48.63
C THR A 34 1.15 -29.27 47.11
N THR A 35 1.99 -29.77 46.18
CA THR A 35 2.18 -31.14 45.62
C THR A 35 0.98 -31.68 44.80
N GLN A 36 1.06 -32.18 43.55
CA GLN A 36 2.11 -32.33 42.48
C GLN A 36 1.40 -32.49 41.10
N THR A 37 1.84 -31.90 39.96
CA THR A 37 2.87 -32.33 38.96
C THR A 37 2.47 -33.44 37.97
N LYS A 38 2.57 -33.16 36.64
CA LYS A 38 3.05 -33.97 35.47
C LYS A 38 2.34 -33.48 34.17
N THR A 39 2.93 -32.92 33.09
CA THR A 39 4.09 -33.22 32.21
C THR A 39 3.80 -34.21 31.06
N GLU A 40 3.80 -33.74 29.81
CA GLU A 40 4.44 -34.43 28.65
C GLU A 40 4.58 -33.53 27.40
N GLN A 41 5.40 -33.96 26.43
CA GLN A 41 6.01 -33.19 25.33
C GLN A 41 6.29 -34.13 24.14
N PRO A 42 5.99 -33.75 22.87
CA PRO A 42 7.01 -33.32 21.89
C PRO A 42 6.57 -32.05 21.11
N ALA A 43 7.40 -31.11 20.67
CA ALA A 43 8.81 -31.08 20.26
C ALA A 43 9.11 -31.78 18.91
N GLU A 44 9.26 -30.98 17.86
CA GLU A 44 10.19 -31.27 16.78
C GLU A 44 11.02 -30.00 16.49
N THR A 45 12.31 -30.17 16.21
CA THR A 45 13.28 -29.08 16.10
C THR A 45 14.00 -29.12 14.77
N THR A 46 13.95 -28.03 14.01
CA THR A 46 14.90 -27.78 12.93
C THR A 46 15.89 -26.70 13.39
N LYS A 47 17.03 -27.12 13.94
CA LYS A 47 18.17 -26.23 14.10
C LYS A 47 18.69 -25.82 12.72
N ASN A 48 19.12 -24.57 12.60
CA ASN A 48 20.33 -24.28 11.84
C ASN A 48 21.14 -23.22 12.59
N GLU A 49 22.34 -23.58 13.05
CA GLU A 49 23.25 -22.68 13.76
C GLU A 49 24.30 -22.17 12.77
N GLY A 50 24.23 -20.89 12.42
CA GLY A 50 25.16 -20.24 11.50
C GLY A 50 25.36 -18.77 11.89
N ASN A 51 26.50 -18.46 12.49
CA ASN A 51 26.81 -17.09 12.93
C ASN A 51 27.05 -16.16 11.73
N ASN A 52 26.40 -14.99 11.75
CA ASN A 52 27.09 -13.72 11.51
C ASN A 52 26.32 -12.57 12.19
N ALA A 53 26.95 -11.39 12.26
CA ALA A 53 26.33 -10.20 12.86
C ALA A 53 25.06 -9.81 12.07
N GLY A 54 23.96 -9.54 12.78
CA GLY A 54 22.65 -9.38 12.16
C GLY A 54 22.52 -8.10 11.35
N GLU A 55 22.59 -8.24 10.02
CA GLU A 55 21.87 -7.36 9.10
C GLU A 55 20.37 -7.43 9.42
N ALA A 56 19.66 -6.30 9.32
CA ALA A 56 18.22 -6.28 9.51
C ALA A 56 17.56 -6.88 8.27
N VAL A 57 17.10 -8.13 8.37
CA VAL A 57 16.39 -8.84 7.30
C VAL A 57 15.17 -8.00 6.89
N LEU A 58 15.12 -7.56 5.64
CA LEU A 58 13.97 -6.83 5.09
C LEU A 58 12.75 -7.75 5.05
N ALA A 59 11.55 -7.17 5.04
CA ALA A 59 10.33 -7.93 4.83
C ALA A 59 10.11 -8.12 3.33
N ASP A 60 9.76 -9.34 2.91
CA ASP A 60 9.47 -9.61 1.49
C ASP A 60 8.26 -8.81 1.00
N GLY A 61 8.32 -8.37 -0.26
CA GLY A 61 7.29 -7.56 -0.90
C GLY A 61 7.84 -6.37 -1.68
N THR A 62 6.92 -5.53 -2.16
CA THR A 62 7.25 -4.35 -2.97
C THR A 62 7.36 -3.13 -2.07
N TYR A 63 8.43 -2.35 -2.18
CA TYR A 63 8.59 -1.07 -1.48
C TYR A 63 8.45 0.08 -2.48
N LYS A 64 7.75 1.16 -2.12
CA LYS A 64 7.55 2.32 -3.01
C LYS A 64 7.73 3.64 -2.26
N ALA A 65 8.29 4.65 -2.94
CA ALA A 65 8.29 6.02 -2.46
C ALA A 65 8.30 7.04 -3.61
N GLU A 66 7.66 8.18 -3.37
CA GLU A 66 7.66 9.35 -4.25
C GLU A 66 8.21 10.57 -3.48
N GLY A 67 8.96 11.44 -4.15
CA GLY A 67 9.45 12.70 -3.60
C GLY A 67 8.55 13.89 -3.94
N GLU A 68 8.99 15.08 -3.53
CA GLU A 68 8.39 16.35 -3.95
C GLU A 68 8.91 16.75 -5.34
N TYR A 69 8.18 17.59 -6.07
CA TYR A 69 8.66 18.16 -7.33
C TYR A 69 9.76 19.22 -7.12
N ASP A 70 10.79 19.21 -7.96
CA ASP A 70 11.84 20.22 -8.02
C ASP A 70 11.37 21.52 -8.73
N GLU A 71 12.23 22.56 -8.73
CA GLU A 71 11.96 23.84 -9.41
C GLU A 71 11.79 23.72 -10.94
N ARG A 72 11.97 22.52 -11.51
CA ARG A 72 11.86 22.20 -12.94
C ARG A 72 10.69 21.26 -13.23
N GLY A 73 9.88 20.91 -12.23
CA GLY A 73 8.67 20.10 -12.37
C GLY A 73 8.88 18.59 -12.27
N TRP A 74 10.02 18.11 -11.74
CA TRP A 74 10.32 16.68 -11.64
C TRP A 74 10.36 16.18 -10.20
N LYS A 75 9.70 15.06 -9.89
CA LYS A 75 9.81 14.34 -8.60
C LYS A 75 10.56 13.02 -8.76
N PRO A 76 11.43 12.61 -7.82
CA PRO A 76 11.99 11.26 -7.82
C PRO A 76 10.91 10.24 -7.41
N VAL A 77 10.89 9.08 -8.08
CA VAL A 77 10.02 7.94 -7.77
C VAL A 77 10.85 6.67 -7.75
N VAL A 78 10.53 5.73 -6.85
CA VAL A 78 11.21 4.44 -6.79
C VAL A 78 10.25 3.30 -6.47
N THR A 79 10.46 2.16 -7.12
CA THR A 79 9.92 0.85 -6.74
C THR A 79 11.09 -0.10 -6.48
N LEU A 80 11.04 -0.84 -5.37
CA LEU A 80 11.97 -1.93 -5.06
C LEU A 80 11.18 -3.23 -4.89
N GLU A 81 11.77 -4.36 -5.28
CA GLU A 81 11.24 -5.68 -4.97
C GLU A 81 12.18 -6.39 -3.98
N VAL A 82 11.63 -6.91 -2.88
CA VAL A 82 12.36 -7.69 -1.87
C VAL A 82 11.87 -9.13 -1.84
N LYS A 83 12.80 -10.08 -1.90
CA LYS A 83 12.57 -11.53 -1.78
C LYS A 83 13.68 -12.18 -0.93
N ASP A 84 13.33 -13.15 -0.10
CA ASP A 84 14.24 -13.79 0.87
C ASP A 84 15.02 -12.75 1.73
N GLY A 85 14.37 -11.63 2.06
CA GLY A 85 14.93 -10.49 2.79
C GLY A 85 15.94 -9.63 2.03
N LYS A 86 16.04 -9.78 0.69
CA LYS A 86 17.01 -9.08 -0.18
C LYS A 86 16.34 -8.27 -1.27
N ILE A 87 16.91 -7.11 -1.59
CA ILE A 87 16.50 -6.30 -2.75
C ILE A 87 16.92 -7.05 -4.03
N VAL A 88 15.95 -7.56 -4.79
CA VAL A 88 16.18 -8.32 -6.04
C VAL A 88 15.95 -7.48 -7.29
N ALA A 89 15.19 -6.39 -7.18
CA ALA A 89 15.02 -5.40 -8.24
C ALA A 89 14.90 -3.99 -7.64
N ALA A 90 15.32 -3.00 -8.42
CA ALA A 90 15.10 -1.58 -8.17
C ALA A 90 14.77 -0.91 -9.51
N ASP A 91 13.83 0.02 -9.49
CA ASP A 91 13.33 0.81 -10.62
C ASP A 91 13.20 2.26 -10.14
N TYR A 92 14.00 3.16 -10.70
CA TYR A 92 14.13 4.56 -10.28
C TYR A 92 14.06 5.52 -11.47
N ASP A 93 13.21 6.53 -11.34
CA ASP A 93 13.13 7.63 -12.31
C ASP A 93 12.90 8.96 -11.59
N GLU A 94 13.03 10.05 -12.33
CA GLU A 94 12.47 11.35 -11.95
C GLU A 94 11.39 11.69 -12.97
N VAL A 95 10.13 11.88 -12.53
CA VAL A 95 8.98 12.04 -13.45
C VAL A 95 8.31 13.41 -13.30
N THR A 96 7.70 13.88 -14.39
CA THR A 96 6.89 15.12 -14.39
C THR A 96 5.51 14.94 -13.77
N GLU A 97 4.73 16.02 -13.65
CA GLU A 97 3.33 15.99 -13.21
C GLU A 97 2.42 15.17 -14.12
N ASP A 98 2.69 15.14 -15.43
CA ASP A 98 2.04 14.28 -16.43
C ASP A 98 2.68 12.88 -16.56
N GLY A 99 3.63 12.53 -15.69
CA GLY A 99 4.23 11.19 -15.61
C GLY A 99 5.29 10.89 -16.67
N ALA A 100 5.79 11.89 -17.41
CA ALA A 100 6.85 11.68 -18.38
C ALA A 100 8.18 11.32 -17.69
N SER A 101 8.89 10.35 -18.25
CA SER A 101 10.13 9.78 -17.72
C SER A 101 11.36 10.63 -18.06
N LYS A 102 12.16 11.02 -17.06
CA LYS A 102 13.46 11.68 -17.29
C LYS A 102 14.50 10.70 -17.81
N GLN A 103 14.39 9.42 -17.44
CA GLN A 103 15.18 8.36 -18.03
C GLN A 103 14.98 8.30 -19.56
N ALA A 104 13.74 8.36 -20.03
CA ALA A 104 13.39 8.26 -21.45
C ALA A 104 13.51 9.58 -22.25
N ASP A 105 13.62 10.74 -21.59
CA ASP A 105 13.74 12.05 -22.25
C ASP A 105 15.07 12.17 -23.02
N GLU A 106 15.01 11.95 -24.34
CA GLU A 106 16.17 12.08 -25.23
C GLU A 106 16.76 13.49 -25.23
N GLU A 107 15.95 14.54 -25.09
CA GLU A 107 16.46 15.92 -25.09
C GLU A 107 17.22 16.19 -23.79
N TYR A 108 16.69 15.82 -22.62
CA TYR A 108 17.37 15.96 -21.34
C TYR A 108 18.66 15.14 -21.31
N ASN A 109 18.61 13.88 -21.75
CA ASN A 109 19.78 13.00 -21.84
C ASN A 109 20.88 13.62 -22.72
N ASN A 110 20.55 14.11 -23.91
CA ASN A 110 21.52 14.75 -24.80
C ASN A 110 22.04 16.08 -24.22
N ASN A 111 21.17 16.91 -23.64
CA ASN A 111 21.53 18.18 -23.02
C ASN A 111 22.39 18.04 -21.75
N MET A 112 22.28 16.92 -21.02
CA MET A 112 23.14 16.60 -19.87
C MET A 112 24.45 15.97 -20.32
N ARG A 113 24.40 14.97 -21.23
CA ARG A 113 25.59 14.29 -21.77
C ARG A 113 26.54 15.26 -22.49
N ALA A 114 26.02 16.28 -23.18
CA ALA A 114 26.82 17.36 -23.77
C ALA A 114 27.58 18.26 -22.76
N LYS A 115 27.23 18.22 -21.48
CA LYS A 115 27.83 19.06 -20.41
C LYS A 115 28.70 18.28 -19.44
N VAL A 116 28.30 17.05 -19.10
CA VAL A 116 28.94 16.20 -18.06
C VAL A 116 29.25 14.77 -18.53
N ASN A 117 29.11 14.48 -19.83
CA ASN A 117 29.40 13.19 -20.47
C ASN A 117 28.61 11.99 -19.90
N ILE A 118 27.45 12.25 -19.29
CA ILE A 118 26.50 11.24 -18.80
C ILE A 118 25.08 11.82 -18.80
N GLY A 119 24.05 10.99 -19.00
CA GLY A 119 22.63 11.34 -18.87
C GLY A 119 21.85 10.32 -18.03
N PRO A 120 20.61 10.63 -17.60
CA PRO A 120 19.77 9.75 -16.78
C PRO A 120 19.70 8.29 -17.27
N ALA A 121 19.51 8.07 -18.58
CA ALA A 121 19.50 6.75 -19.22
C ALA A 121 20.82 5.97 -19.07
N ASP A 122 21.94 6.65 -18.82
CA ASP A 122 23.21 6.02 -18.52
C ASP A 122 23.31 5.66 -17.02
N PHE A 123 22.81 6.51 -16.12
CA PHE A 123 23.20 6.49 -14.70
C PHE A 123 22.14 6.00 -13.71
N PHE A 124 20.83 6.08 -14.00
CA PHE A 124 19.82 5.45 -13.15
C PHE A 124 20.01 3.92 -13.10
N PRO A 125 20.21 3.19 -14.22
CA PRO A 125 20.42 1.74 -14.18
C PRO A 125 21.73 1.32 -13.47
N GLN A 126 22.72 2.20 -13.43
CA GLN A 126 23.95 1.97 -12.65
C GLN A 126 23.70 2.07 -11.13
N LEU A 127 22.80 2.96 -10.70
CA LEU A 127 22.42 3.11 -9.28
C LEU A 127 21.54 1.94 -8.81
N GLU A 128 20.57 1.54 -9.64
CA GLU A 128 19.73 0.36 -9.42
C GLU A 128 20.57 -0.91 -9.29
N ALA A 129 21.44 -1.19 -10.26
CA ALA A 129 22.34 -2.34 -10.24
C ALA A 129 23.28 -2.32 -9.02
N ALA A 130 23.81 -1.14 -8.66
CA ALA A 130 24.66 -1.00 -7.48
C ALA A 130 23.91 -1.22 -6.16
N LEU A 131 22.61 -0.88 -6.08
CA LEU A 131 21.78 -1.18 -4.91
C LEU A 131 21.48 -2.68 -4.80
N VAL A 132 21.14 -3.34 -5.92
CA VAL A 132 20.91 -4.79 -5.97
C VAL A 132 22.21 -5.58 -5.68
N GLU A 133 23.36 -5.11 -6.15
CA GLU A 133 24.67 -5.72 -5.82
C GLU A 133 25.03 -5.55 -4.34
N LYS A 134 24.93 -4.32 -3.81
CA LYS A 134 25.46 -3.98 -2.49
C LYS A 134 24.50 -4.24 -1.33
N GLN A 135 23.19 -4.34 -1.59
CA GLN A 135 22.10 -4.46 -0.60
C GLN A 135 21.97 -3.29 0.40
N ASP A 136 22.95 -2.39 0.47
CA ASP A 136 22.93 -1.16 1.27
C ASP A 136 23.02 0.09 0.39
N VAL A 137 22.03 0.97 0.55
CA VAL A 137 21.91 2.28 -0.10
C VAL A 137 23.00 3.27 0.34
N ASP A 138 23.51 3.18 1.56
CA ASP A 138 24.64 4.01 1.98
C ASP A 138 25.96 3.56 1.35
N ALA A 139 26.13 2.25 1.10
CA ALA A 139 27.27 1.70 0.36
C ALA A 139 27.26 2.00 -1.16
N VAL A 140 26.12 2.36 -1.79
CA VAL A 140 26.08 2.79 -3.21
C VAL A 140 26.99 4.00 -3.44
N ASP A 141 27.75 4.03 -4.53
CA ASP A 141 28.65 5.16 -4.83
C ASP A 141 27.93 6.26 -5.61
N THR A 142 28.35 7.52 -5.45
CA THR A 142 27.84 8.62 -6.30
C THR A 142 28.55 8.65 -7.64
N ILE A 143 27.80 8.77 -8.72
CA ILE A 143 28.33 8.70 -10.09
C ILE A 143 28.90 10.07 -10.49
N THR A 144 30.10 10.07 -11.09
CA THR A 144 30.77 11.31 -11.54
C THR A 144 29.96 11.99 -12.64
N GLY A 145 29.69 13.29 -12.47
CA GLY A 145 28.80 14.07 -13.35
C GLY A 145 27.31 13.97 -12.98
N ALA A 146 26.91 13.03 -12.13
CA ALA A 146 25.52 12.75 -11.76
C ALA A 146 25.25 12.78 -10.24
N THR A 147 26.14 13.41 -9.46
CA THR A 147 26.13 13.39 -7.98
C THR A 147 24.79 13.81 -7.34
N SER A 148 24.05 14.77 -7.93
CA SER A 148 22.73 15.16 -7.40
C SER A 148 21.71 14.03 -7.53
N GLY A 149 21.56 13.44 -8.73
CA GLY A 149 20.66 12.30 -8.94
C GLY A 149 21.09 11.05 -8.16
N SER A 150 22.39 10.86 -7.95
CA SER A 150 22.89 9.82 -7.04
C SER A 150 22.44 10.02 -5.59
N ASN A 151 22.34 11.28 -5.13
CA ASN A 151 21.82 11.59 -3.80
C ASN A 151 20.30 11.47 -3.74
N HIS A 152 19.57 11.96 -4.76
CA HIS A 152 18.12 11.82 -4.86
C HIS A 152 17.69 10.33 -4.81
N PHE A 153 18.39 9.47 -5.57
CA PHE A 153 18.24 8.01 -5.51
C PHE A 153 18.40 7.48 -4.09
N LYS A 154 19.50 7.83 -3.40
CA LYS A 154 19.73 7.39 -2.02
C LYS A 154 18.64 7.86 -1.06
N GLU A 155 18.19 9.10 -1.19
CA GLU A 155 17.14 9.68 -0.34
C GLU A 155 15.78 9.00 -0.57
N ILE A 156 15.40 8.74 -1.82
CA ILE A 156 14.13 8.09 -2.13
C ILE A 156 14.12 6.60 -1.78
N VAL A 157 15.23 5.89 -2.00
CA VAL A 157 15.42 4.49 -1.57
C VAL A 157 15.33 4.38 -0.05
N LYS A 158 15.94 5.31 0.70
CA LYS A 158 15.79 5.38 2.16
C LYS A 158 14.36 5.66 2.59
N LYS A 159 13.64 6.55 1.88
CA LYS A 159 12.21 6.81 2.14
C LYS A 159 11.35 5.56 1.91
N ALA A 160 11.61 4.79 0.85
CA ALA A 160 10.94 3.53 0.58
C ALA A 160 11.23 2.48 1.67
N LEU A 161 12.50 2.17 1.92
CA LEU A 161 12.90 1.18 2.93
C LEU A 161 12.38 1.52 4.35
N ALA A 162 12.34 2.80 4.71
CA ALA A 162 11.80 3.27 6.00
C ALA A 162 10.26 3.25 6.09
N ALA A 163 9.54 3.26 4.96
CA ALA A 163 8.09 3.06 4.94
C ALA A 163 7.69 1.59 5.15
N GLY A 164 8.61 0.65 4.92
CA GLY A 164 8.32 -0.78 4.85
C GLY A 164 7.81 -1.20 3.47
N PRO A 165 7.52 -2.50 3.26
CA PRO A 165 6.82 -2.93 2.06
C PRO A 165 5.43 -2.28 2.06
N VAL A 166 4.90 -1.95 0.88
CA VAL A 166 3.48 -1.63 0.75
C VAL A 166 2.68 -2.85 1.22
N ALA A 167 1.47 -2.61 1.76
CA ALA A 167 0.57 -3.70 2.13
C ALA A 167 0.45 -4.67 0.95
N ALA A 168 0.73 -5.96 1.20
CA ALA A 168 0.98 -6.90 0.13
C ALA A 168 -0.22 -6.99 -0.80
N ASP A 169 -0.02 -6.53 -2.04
CA ASP A 169 -0.89 -6.87 -3.15
C ASP A 169 -0.93 -8.41 -3.22
N THR A 170 -2.09 -9.00 -2.92
CA THR A 170 -2.29 -10.45 -2.76
C THR A 170 -2.25 -11.20 -4.10
N THR A 171 -1.79 -10.52 -5.15
CA THR A 171 -1.78 -10.90 -6.56
C THR A 171 -0.35 -11.16 -7.01
N ALA A 172 0.19 -12.33 -6.66
CA ALA A 172 1.53 -12.75 -7.09
C ALA A 172 1.57 -12.96 -8.62
N GLY A 173 2.02 -11.92 -9.33
CA GLY A 173 1.70 -11.69 -10.74
C GLY A 173 0.65 -10.58 -10.82
N GLY A 174 1.13 -9.33 -10.87
CA GLY A 174 0.28 -8.14 -10.88
C GLY A 174 -0.71 -8.13 -12.05
N LEU A 175 -1.85 -7.50 -11.83
CA LEU A 175 -2.98 -7.49 -12.75
C LEU A 175 -2.53 -7.02 -14.15
N LYS A 176 -2.96 -7.71 -15.20
CA LYS A 176 -2.73 -7.30 -16.59
C LYS A 176 -3.73 -6.23 -17.00
N ASP A 177 -3.28 -5.20 -17.68
CA ASP A 177 -4.14 -4.15 -18.22
C ASP A 177 -5.21 -4.70 -19.17
N GLY A 178 -6.46 -4.23 -19.01
CA GLY A 178 -7.61 -4.74 -19.75
C GLY A 178 -8.95 -4.53 -19.03
N THR A 179 -10.02 -5.13 -19.57
CA THR A 179 -11.34 -5.13 -18.95
C THR A 179 -11.78 -6.58 -18.68
N TYR A 180 -12.09 -6.89 -17.43
CA TYR A 180 -12.36 -8.23 -16.93
C TYR A 180 -13.78 -8.31 -16.38
N THR A 181 -14.60 -9.17 -16.97
CA THR A 181 -16.00 -9.33 -16.58
C THR A 181 -16.24 -10.66 -15.89
N ALA A 182 -17.10 -10.68 -14.89
CA ALA A 182 -17.59 -11.91 -14.29
C ALA A 182 -19.10 -11.84 -14.01
N GLU A 183 -19.82 -12.89 -14.40
CA GLU A 183 -21.25 -13.06 -14.12
C GLU A 183 -21.47 -14.17 -13.09
N GLY A 184 -22.55 -14.07 -12.30
CA GLY A 184 -23.08 -15.15 -11.49
C GLY A 184 -24.25 -15.88 -12.15
N GLU A 185 -25.02 -16.61 -11.35
CA GLU A 185 -26.28 -17.26 -11.75
C GLU A 185 -27.48 -16.36 -11.39
N TYR A 186 -28.65 -16.61 -12.01
CA TYR A 186 -29.89 -15.92 -11.66
C TYR A 186 -30.41 -16.34 -10.26
N ASP A 187 -30.85 -15.37 -9.45
CA ASP A 187 -31.55 -15.61 -8.18
C ASP A 187 -33.01 -16.06 -8.38
N GLU A 188 -33.67 -16.48 -7.30
CA GLU A 188 -35.10 -16.88 -7.30
C GLU A 188 -36.08 -15.79 -7.76
N ARG A 189 -35.59 -14.56 -8.01
CA ARG A 189 -36.36 -13.38 -8.40
C ARG A 189 -36.00 -12.89 -9.80
N GLY A 190 -35.10 -13.57 -10.50
CA GLY A 190 -34.70 -13.27 -11.88
C GLY A 190 -33.55 -12.27 -12.02
N TRP A 191 -32.76 -12.01 -10.97
CA TRP A 191 -31.58 -11.14 -11.04
C TRP A 191 -30.27 -11.94 -11.14
N LYS A 192 -29.42 -11.63 -12.12
CA LYS A 192 -28.07 -12.18 -12.29
C LYS A 192 -27.04 -11.11 -11.91
N PRO A 193 -26.16 -11.33 -10.92
CA PRO A 193 -25.10 -10.38 -10.58
C PRO A 193 -24.02 -10.38 -11.67
N THR A 194 -23.54 -9.20 -12.02
CA THR A 194 -22.54 -8.96 -13.07
C THR A 194 -21.55 -7.89 -12.62
N ILE A 195 -20.26 -8.12 -12.83
CA ILE A 195 -19.21 -7.12 -12.58
C ILE A 195 -18.34 -6.93 -13.83
N SER A 196 -17.87 -5.71 -14.04
CA SER A 196 -16.82 -5.34 -14.97
C SER A 196 -15.73 -4.58 -14.20
N ILE A 197 -14.47 -4.97 -14.38
CA ILE A 197 -13.30 -4.36 -13.74
C ILE A 197 -12.34 -3.90 -14.84
N GLU A 198 -11.97 -2.62 -14.84
CA GLU A 198 -10.90 -2.09 -15.68
C GLU A 198 -9.58 -2.03 -14.91
N VAL A 199 -8.54 -2.60 -15.49
CA VAL A 199 -7.16 -2.56 -15.00
C VAL A 199 -6.31 -1.67 -15.92
N LYS A 200 -5.54 -0.75 -15.33
CA LYS A 200 -4.48 0.02 -16.00
C LYS A 200 -3.26 0.16 -15.10
N ASP A 201 -2.07 0.11 -15.68
CA ASP A 201 -0.78 0.18 -14.97
C ASP A 201 -0.70 -0.82 -13.79
N GLY A 202 -1.31 -1.99 -13.96
CA GLY A 202 -1.42 -3.03 -12.94
C GLY A 202 -2.39 -2.75 -11.77
N LYS A 203 -3.22 -1.71 -11.86
CA LYS A 203 -4.18 -1.30 -10.81
C LYS A 203 -5.62 -1.38 -11.30
N ILE A 204 -6.55 -1.69 -10.41
CA ILE A 204 -7.98 -1.46 -10.60
C ILE A 204 -8.24 0.05 -10.69
N VAL A 205 -8.73 0.53 -11.84
CA VAL A 205 -9.03 1.96 -12.07
C VAL A 205 -10.52 2.26 -12.26
N ALA A 206 -11.33 1.25 -12.60
CA ALA A 206 -12.78 1.34 -12.60
C ALA A 206 -13.40 -0.01 -12.24
N VAL A 207 -14.56 0.04 -11.59
CA VAL A 207 -15.42 -1.11 -11.27
C VAL A 207 -16.85 -0.68 -11.56
N ASP A 208 -17.62 -1.57 -12.17
CA ASP A 208 -19.02 -1.42 -12.54
C ASP A 208 -19.73 -2.71 -12.10
N TYR A 209 -20.67 -2.63 -11.15
CA TYR A 209 -21.40 -3.76 -10.59
C TYR A 209 -22.90 -3.50 -10.61
N ASP A 210 -23.64 -4.42 -11.22
CA ASP A 210 -25.10 -4.44 -11.18
C ASP A 210 -25.62 -5.86 -11.01
N GLU A 211 -26.91 -5.98 -10.75
CA GLU A 211 -27.63 -7.24 -10.82
C GLU A 211 -28.72 -7.07 -11.88
N VAL A 212 -28.66 -7.79 -13.00
CA VAL A 212 -29.52 -7.54 -14.17
C VAL A 212 -30.56 -8.63 -14.38
N THR A 213 -31.71 -8.27 -14.96
CA THR A 213 -32.73 -9.25 -15.37
C THR A 213 -32.37 -9.96 -16.69
N GLU A 214 -33.14 -10.98 -17.08
CA GLU A 214 -32.99 -11.66 -18.39
C GLU A 214 -33.20 -10.70 -19.58
N ASP A 215 -34.05 -9.69 -19.43
CA ASP A 215 -34.24 -8.59 -20.40
C ASP A 215 -33.26 -7.42 -20.24
N GLY A 216 -32.29 -7.53 -19.32
CA GLY A 216 -31.20 -6.56 -19.15
C GLY A 216 -31.60 -5.30 -18.38
N ALA A 217 -32.67 -5.33 -17.59
CA ALA A 217 -33.03 -4.23 -16.70
C ALA A 217 -32.11 -4.20 -15.46
N SER A 218 -31.64 -3.00 -15.13
CA SER A 218 -30.73 -2.74 -14.00
C SER A 218 -31.47 -2.72 -12.65
N LYS A 219 -30.89 -3.35 -11.62
CA LYS A 219 -31.39 -3.30 -10.24
C LYS A 219 -30.89 -2.08 -9.49
N GLU A 220 -29.75 -1.52 -9.91
CA GLU A 220 -29.36 -0.19 -9.49
C GLU A 220 -30.41 0.85 -9.90
N ALA A 221 -30.82 0.84 -11.18
CA ALA A 221 -31.77 1.81 -11.73
C ALA A 221 -33.25 1.55 -11.35
N ASP A 222 -33.61 0.39 -10.79
CA ASP A 222 -34.98 0.10 -10.36
C ASP A 222 -35.35 0.93 -9.11
N GLU A 223 -35.98 2.10 -9.34
CA GLU A 223 -36.54 2.96 -8.29
C GLU A 223 -37.50 2.20 -7.36
N ALA A 224 -38.28 1.25 -7.87
CA ALA A 224 -39.25 0.51 -7.07
C ALA A 224 -38.53 -0.50 -6.15
N TYR A 225 -37.52 -1.22 -6.65
CA TYR A 225 -36.70 -2.10 -5.81
C TYR A 225 -35.94 -1.31 -4.75
N ASN A 226 -35.28 -0.20 -5.15
CA ASN A 226 -34.56 0.69 -4.26
C ASN A 226 -35.46 1.21 -3.12
N ASN A 227 -36.62 1.78 -3.43
CA ASN A 227 -37.56 2.26 -2.42
C ASN A 227 -38.07 1.13 -1.50
N ASN A 228 -38.36 -0.05 -2.05
CA ASN A 228 -38.81 -1.21 -1.27
C ASN A 228 -37.73 -1.82 -0.37
N MET A 229 -36.45 -1.68 -0.72
CA MET A 229 -35.32 -2.12 0.11
C MET A 229 -34.98 -1.06 1.18
N LYS A 230 -34.92 0.22 0.79
CA LYS A 230 -34.73 1.36 1.71
C LYS A 230 -35.76 1.37 2.83
N ALA A 231 -37.04 1.10 2.52
CA ALA A 231 -38.12 1.01 3.52
C ALA A 231 -37.98 -0.15 4.54
N LYS A 232 -37.07 -1.11 4.32
CA LYS A 232 -36.89 -2.30 5.18
C LYS A 232 -35.54 -2.34 5.89
N VAL A 233 -34.47 -1.90 5.22
CA VAL A 233 -33.08 -2.01 5.70
C VAL A 233 -32.30 -0.69 5.60
N ASN A 234 -32.98 0.44 5.29
CA ASN A 234 -32.41 1.79 5.20
C ASN A 234 -31.28 1.94 4.16
N ILE A 235 -31.22 1.06 3.16
CA ILE A 235 -30.30 1.12 2.02
C ILE A 235 -30.92 0.43 0.80
N GLY A 236 -30.49 0.79 -0.41
CA GLY A 236 -30.87 0.14 -1.67
C GLY A 236 -29.69 0.07 -2.65
N PRO A 237 -29.79 -0.72 -3.73
CA PRO A 237 -28.73 -0.89 -4.74
C PRO A 237 -28.01 0.41 -5.16
N ALA A 238 -28.76 1.46 -5.51
CA ALA A 238 -28.24 2.77 -5.92
C ALA A 238 -27.56 3.58 -4.80
N ASP A 239 -27.51 3.07 -3.56
CA ASP A 239 -26.60 3.58 -2.55
C ASP A 239 -25.35 2.70 -2.43
N TYR A 240 -25.50 1.37 -2.54
CA TYR A 240 -24.49 0.42 -2.06
C TYR A 240 -23.64 -0.24 -3.15
N PHE A 241 -24.08 -0.31 -4.41
CA PHE A 241 -23.19 -0.72 -5.51
C PHE A 241 -22.04 0.29 -5.67
N PRO A 242 -22.27 1.63 -5.73
CA PRO A 242 -21.18 2.60 -5.81
C PRO A 242 -20.24 2.61 -4.59
N GLN A 243 -20.72 2.20 -3.42
CA GLN A 243 -19.89 2.05 -2.22
C GLN A 243 -18.95 0.82 -2.32
N LEU A 244 -19.41 -0.29 -2.92
CA LEU A 244 -18.59 -1.49 -3.11
C LEU A 244 -17.56 -1.27 -4.23
N GLU A 245 -17.96 -0.63 -5.33
CA GLU A 245 -17.09 -0.23 -6.44
C GLU A 245 -15.95 0.69 -5.94
N ALA A 246 -16.31 1.79 -5.28
CA ALA A 246 -15.32 2.72 -4.72
C ALA A 246 -14.41 2.05 -3.70
N ALA A 247 -14.92 1.17 -2.85
CA ALA A 247 -14.11 0.42 -1.89
C ALA A 247 -13.14 -0.55 -2.55
N LEU A 248 -13.48 -1.15 -3.70
CA LEU A 248 -12.56 -2.01 -4.45
C LEU A 248 -11.49 -1.20 -5.21
N VAL A 249 -11.84 -0.05 -5.79
CA VAL A 249 -10.87 0.89 -6.38
C VAL A 249 -9.93 1.46 -5.30
N GLU A 250 -10.43 1.79 -4.11
CA GLU A 250 -9.60 2.28 -2.99
C GLU A 250 -8.65 1.19 -2.46
N LYS A 251 -9.15 -0.03 -2.23
CA LYS A 251 -8.41 -1.07 -1.51
C LYS A 251 -7.59 -2.00 -2.39
N GLN A 252 -7.87 -2.07 -3.69
CA GLN A 252 -7.24 -2.95 -4.70
C GLN A 252 -7.39 -4.48 -4.43
N ASP A 253 -7.93 -4.89 -3.28
CA ASP A 253 -8.18 -6.28 -2.89
C ASP A 253 -9.67 -6.53 -2.61
N ALA A 254 -10.22 -7.58 -3.22
CA ALA A 254 -11.61 -8.00 -3.05
C ALA A 254 -11.89 -8.68 -1.69
N ASP A 255 -10.89 -9.25 -0.99
CA ASP A 255 -11.07 -9.71 0.39
C ASP A 255 -11.13 -8.54 1.39
N ALA A 256 -10.48 -7.42 1.09
CA ALA A 256 -10.51 -6.22 1.94
C ALA A 256 -11.82 -5.42 1.86
N VAL A 257 -12.71 -5.67 0.88
CA VAL A 257 -13.97 -4.91 0.71
C VAL A 257 -14.96 -5.26 1.83
N ASP A 258 -15.39 -4.23 2.58
CA ASP A 258 -16.23 -4.40 3.77
C ASP A 258 -17.65 -4.85 3.42
N THR A 259 -18.31 -5.53 4.37
CA THR A 259 -19.73 -5.92 4.24
C THR A 259 -20.63 -4.76 4.62
N ILE A 260 -21.43 -4.26 3.67
CA ILE A 260 -22.32 -3.12 3.91
C ILE A 260 -23.55 -3.56 4.73
N THR A 261 -23.83 -2.83 5.80
CA THR A 261 -24.95 -3.13 6.72
C THR A 261 -26.28 -2.98 5.99
N GLY A 262 -27.12 -4.03 6.06
CA GLY A 262 -28.38 -4.12 5.31
C GLY A 262 -28.26 -4.71 3.90
N ALA A 263 -27.02 -4.88 3.39
CA ALA A 263 -26.73 -5.33 2.03
C ALA A 263 -25.77 -6.55 1.98
N THR A 264 -25.72 -7.36 3.05
CA THR A 264 -24.76 -8.47 3.26
C THR A 264 -24.59 -9.38 2.05
N HIS A 265 -25.68 -9.96 1.53
CA HIS A 265 -25.63 -10.87 0.37
C HIS A 265 -25.12 -10.18 -0.91
N GLY A 266 -25.43 -8.89 -1.11
CA GLY A 266 -24.89 -8.11 -2.24
C GLY A 266 -23.40 -7.84 -2.10
N SER A 267 -22.91 -7.59 -0.88
CA SER A 267 -21.47 -7.47 -0.60
C SER A 267 -20.74 -8.81 -0.81
N GLU A 268 -21.38 -9.94 -0.51
CA GLU A 268 -20.85 -11.29 -0.73
C GLU A 268 -20.80 -11.65 -2.23
N ASN A 269 -21.88 -11.37 -2.98
CA ASN A 269 -21.94 -11.51 -4.44
C ASN A 269 -20.84 -10.68 -5.12
N PHE A 270 -20.74 -9.40 -4.76
CA PHE A 270 -19.73 -8.47 -5.27
C PHE A 270 -18.32 -9.01 -5.07
N ARG A 271 -17.95 -9.41 -3.85
CA ARG A 271 -16.62 -9.98 -3.57
C ARG A 271 -16.36 -11.27 -4.34
N ALA A 272 -17.35 -12.15 -4.47
CA ALA A 272 -17.20 -13.40 -5.22
C ALA A 272 -16.94 -13.15 -6.72
N LEU A 273 -17.65 -12.20 -7.33
CA LEU A 273 -17.45 -11.83 -8.73
C LEU A 273 -16.18 -11.00 -8.95
N ALA A 274 -15.85 -10.08 -8.05
CA ALA A 274 -14.61 -9.31 -8.10
C ALA A 274 -13.40 -10.24 -8.12
N LYS A 275 -13.34 -11.23 -7.22
CA LYS A 275 -12.30 -12.28 -7.27
C LYS A 275 -12.31 -13.02 -8.61
N LYS A 276 -13.46 -13.48 -9.09
CA LYS A 276 -13.58 -14.21 -10.37
C LYS A 276 -13.08 -13.39 -11.58
N ALA A 277 -13.28 -12.08 -11.58
CA ALA A 277 -12.73 -11.17 -12.59
C ALA A 277 -11.22 -10.94 -12.41
N LEU A 278 -10.76 -10.71 -11.18
CA LEU A 278 -9.33 -10.49 -10.87
C LEU A 278 -8.46 -11.74 -11.10
N GLU A 279 -8.96 -12.96 -10.86
CA GLU A 279 -8.26 -14.20 -11.26
C GLU A 279 -8.04 -14.28 -12.79
N ALA A 280 -8.92 -13.67 -13.60
CA ALA A 280 -8.76 -13.63 -15.05
C ALA A 280 -7.76 -12.55 -15.53
N ALA A 281 -7.34 -11.65 -14.64
CA ALA A 281 -6.34 -10.61 -14.91
C ALA A 281 -4.89 -11.05 -14.59
N LYS A 282 -4.69 -12.21 -13.95
CA LYS A 282 -3.36 -12.77 -13.60
C LYS A 282 -2.72 -13.52 -14.77
#